data_AF-A0A7S4B2F0-F1
#
_entry.id   AF-A0A7S4B2F0-F1
#
_cell.length_a   1.000
_cell.length_b   1.000
_cell.length_c   1.000
_cell.angle_alpha   90.00
_cell.angle_beta   90.00
_cell.angle_gamma   90.00
#
_symmetry.space_group_name_H-M   'P 1'
#
loop_
_entity.id
_entity.type
_entity.pdbx_description
1 polymer ?
#
loop_
_entity_poly.entity_id
_entity_poly.type
_entity_poly.pdbx_seq_one_letter_code
_entity_poly.pdbx_strand_id
1 'polypeptide(L)'
;MQVEFLPGAKLGMSIEKNAVSAVADAAGGQAAALGVKVGWLIRRVNGVDVPADRTAIIKATAASMKAGPVKITFQIQLEDNTYACVSCDKFVHADEFDGDQLELGPGKHMCRGCAEFADMF
;
A
#
# COMPACT_ATOMS: atom_id res chain seq x y z
N MET A 1 11.26 2.48 -0.62
CA MET A 1 11.27 3.94 -0.87
C MET A 1 10.65 4.66 0.31
N GLN A 2 11.20 5.77 0.79
CA GLN A 2 10.56 6.58 1.84
C GLN A 2 10.08 7.90 1.28
N VAL A 3 8.93 8.36 1.75
CA VAL A 3 8.31 9.62 1.32
C VAL A 3 7.93 10.41 2.57
N GLU A 4 8.30 11.69 2.59
CA GLU A 4 7.98 12.60 3.69
C GLU A 4 6.76 13.45 3.32
N PHE A 5 5.75 13.42 4.19
CA PHE A 5 4.52 14.19 4.04
C PHE A 5 4.48 15.30 5.09
N LEU A 6 4.14 16.51 4.64
CA LEU A 6 4.05 17.67 5.50
C LEU A 6 2.70 17.69 6.25
N PRO A 7 2.69 18.07 7.53
CA PRO A 7 1.47 18.16 8.30
C PRO A 7 0.58 19.31 7.77
N GLY A 8 -0.74 19.18 7.94
CA GLY A 8 -1.71 20.23 7.59
C GLY A 8 -2.34 20.11 6.20
N ALA A 9 -1.87 19.21 5.33
CA ALA A 9 -2.54 18.89 4.07
C ALA A 9 -3.02 17.43 4.04
N LYS A 10 -3.96 17.13 3.14
CA LYS A 10 -4.41 15.76 2.91
C LYS A 10 -3.33 15.01 2.14
N LEU A 11 -3.13 13.74 2.51
CA LEU A 11 -2.25 12.81 1.79
C LEU A 11 -2.68 12.67 0.33
N GLY A 12 -3.99 12.60 0.06
CA GLY A 12 -4.50 12.41 -1.31
C GLY A 12 -4.21 11.01 -1.86
N MET A 13 -4.28 9.98 -1.02
CA MET A 13 -4.18 8.59 -1.45
C MET A 13 -5.21 7.73 -0.71
N SER A 14 -5.72 6.71 -1.38
CA SER A 14 -6.53 5.64 -0.82
C SER A 14 -5.66 4.42 -0.59
N ILE A 15 -5.88 3.76 0.54
CA ILE A 15 -5.15 2.58 0.95
C ILE A 15 -6.16 1.47 1.21
N GLU A 16 -5.86 0.28 0.71
CA GLU A 16 -6.59 -0.97 0.91
C GLU A 16 -5.65 -1.95 1.63
N LYS A 17 -6.00 -2.34 2.86
CA LYS A 17 -5.06 -3.00 3.80
C LYS A 17 -3.76 -2.19 3.96
N ASN A 18 -2.65 -2.61 3.38
CA ASN A 18 -1.40 -1.86 3.30
C ASN A 18 -1.04 -1.36 1.90
N ALA A 19 -1.81 -1.66 0.87
CA ALA A 19 -1.50 -1.25 -0.49
C ALA A 19 -2.18 0.08 -0.85
N VAL A 20 -1.50 0.93 -1.58
CA VAL A 20 -2.09 2.12 -2.19
C VAL A 20 -3.02 1.67 -3.32
N SER A 21 -4.33 1.87 -3.14
CA SER A 21 -5.35 1.49 -4.11
C SER A 21 -5.68 2.61 -5.09
N ALA A 22 -5.55 3.86 -4.68
CA ALA A 22 -5.72 5.03 -5.55
C ALA A 22 -4.86 6.18 -5.07
N VAL A 23 -4.46 7.06 -5.99
CA VAL A 23 -3.76 8.31 -5.68
C VAL A 23 -4.54 9.43 -6.35
N ALA A 24 -4.94 10.44 -5.57
CA ALA A 24 -5.60 11.63 -6.08
C ALA A 24 -4.57 12.50 -6.82
N ASP A 25 -5.02 13.25 -7.82
CA ASP A 25 -4.18 14.17 -8.61
C ASP A 25 -3.40 15.17 -7.73
N ALA A 26 -2.40 15.83 -8.30
CA ALA A 26 -1.52 16.76 -7.57
C ALA A 26 -2.26 17.91 -6.86
N ALA A 27 -3.47 18.26 -7.31
CA ALA A 27 -4.36 19.23 -6.64
C ALA A 27 -5.15 18.63 -5.45
N GLY A 28 -5.29 17.30 -5.40
CA GLY A 28 -6.04 16.53 -4.40
C GLY A 28 -5.24 16.03 -3.20
N GLY A 29 -3.89 16.11 -3.24
CA GLY A 29 -3.04 15.88 -2.08
C GLY A 29 -1.55 15.69 -2.39
N GLN A 30 -0.77 15.46 -1.34
CA GLN A 30 0.69 15.37 -1.42
C GLN A 30 1.20 14.10 -2.12
N ALA A 31 0.44 13.01 -2.10
CA ALA A 31 0.87 11.70 -2.61
C ALA A 31 1.26 11.73 -4.09
N ALA A 32 0.43 12.33 -4.96
CA ALA A 32 0.77 12.49 -6.37
C ALA A 32 1.98 13.41 -6.58
N ALA A 33 2.06 14.52 -5.83
CA ALA A 33 3.20 15.44 -5.90
C ALA A 33 4.52 14.78 -5.48
N LEU A 34 4.45 13.83 -4.55
CA LEU A 34 5.60 13.06 -4.04
C LEU A 34 5.91 11.81 -4.89
N GLY A 35 5.14 11.57 -5.96
CA GLY A 35 5.34 10.45 -6.88
C GLY A 35 4.89 9.10 -6.35
N VAL A 36 4.03 9.07 -5.33
CA VAL A 36 3.40 7.83 -4.86
C VAL A 36 2.54 7.26 -5.97
N LYS A 37 2.67 5.95 -6.22
CA LYS A 37 1.89 5.23 -7.23
C LYS A 37 1.01 4.18 -6.60
N VAL A 38 -0.07 3.86 -7.31
CA VAL A 38 -0.96 2.75 -7.02
C VAL A 38 -0.17 1.43 -7.04
N GLY A 39 -0.44 0.53 -6.10
CA GLY A 39 0.26 -0.75 -5.93
C GLY A 39 1.45 -0.74 -4.97
N TRP A 40 1.79 0.41 -4.38
CA TRP A 40 2.84 0.51 -3.38
C TRP A 40 2.36 0.02 -2.01
N LEU A 41 3.17 -0.74 -1.29
CA LEU A 41 2.82 -1.24 0.04
C LEU A 41 3.41 -0.38 1.15
N ILE A 42 2.63 -0.02 2.15
CA ILE A 42 3.08 0.70 3.33
C ILE A 42 3.64 -0.31 4.32
N ARG A 43 4.93 -0.15 4.65
CA ARG A 43 5.62 -0.99 5.64
C ARG A 43 5.84 -0.27 6.95
N ARG A 44 6.24 1.00 6.89
CA ARG A 44 6.56 1.78 8.08
C ARG A 44 5.99 3.18 8.01
N VAL A 45 5.58 3.70 9.16
CA VAL A 45 5.16 5.09 9.35
C VAL A 45 6.03 5.67 10.45
N ASN A 46 6.76 6.73 10.11
CA ASN A 46 7.74 7.40 10.96
C ASN A 46 8.83 6.46 11.53
N GLY A 47 9.26 5.48 10.72
CA GLY A 47 10.22 4.45 11.14
C GLY A 47 9.64 3.33 11.99
N VAL A 48 8.34 3.41 12.35
CA VAL A 48 7.63 2.36 13.10
C VAL A 48 6.96 1.41 12.13
N ASP A 49 7.18 0.10 12.30
CA ASP A 49 6.51 -0.93 11.52
C ASP A 49 5.01 -0.93 11.82
N VAL A 50 4.20 -0.91 10.76
CA VAL A 50 2.74 -0.89 10.87
C VAL A 50 2.19 -2.20 10.31
N PRO A 51 1.18 -2.80 10.97
CA PRO A 51 0.56 -4.00 10.45
C PRO A 51 -0.11 -3.72 9.11
N ALA A 52 -0.38 -4.79 8.34
CA ALA A 52 -1.07 -4.71 7.05
C ALA A 52 -2.57 -4.39 7.18
N ASP A 53 -2.88 -3.36 7.98
CA ASP A 53 -4.22 -2.95 8.34
C ASP A 53 -4.42 -1.47 8.02
N ARG A 54 -5.43 -1.20 7.19
CA ARG A 54 -5.78 0.15 6.72
C ARG A 54 -6.04 1.10 7.89
N THR A 55 -6.75 0.63 8.91
CA THR A 55 -7.14 1.45 10.05
C THR A 55 -5.93 1.79 10.91
N ALA A 56 -5.06 0.81 11.15
CA ALA A 56 -3.81 1.03 11.88
C ALA A 56 -2.89 2.03 11.15
N ILE A 57 -2.74 1.89 9.83
CA ILE A 57 -1.91 2.79 9.02
C ILE A 57 -2.48 4.21 9.02
N ILE A 58 -3.78 4.39 8.78
CA ILE A 58 -4.42 5.71 8.80
C ILE A 58 -4.28 6.34 10.18
N LYS A 59 -4.49 5.57 11.26
CA LYS A 59 -4.36 6.05 12.63
C LYS A 59 -2.92 6.47 12.96
N ALA A 60 -1.94 5.65 12.61
CA ALA A 60 -0.52 5.96 12.81
C ALA A 60 -0.10 7.19 12.01
N THR A 61 -0.56 7.31 10.76
CA THR A 61 -0.26 8.44 9.88
C THR A 61 -0.93 9.72 10.38
N ALA A 62 -2.21 9.66 10.76
CA ALA A 62 -2.94 10.80 11.30
C ALA A 62 -2.39 11.28 12.66
N ALA A 63 -1.97 10.35 13.53
CA ALA A 63 -1.29 10.68 14.77
C ALA A 63 0.05 11.38 14.50
N SER A 64 0.83 10.87 13.54
CA SER A 64 2.10 11.48 13.15
C SER A 64 1.93 12.85 12.52
N MET A 65 0.92 13.04 11.66
CA MET A 65 0.61 14.34 11.05
C MET A 65 0.18 15.42 12.06
N LYS A 66 -0.31 15.03 13.24
CA LYS A 66 -0.58 15.98 14.33
C LYS A 66 0.70 16.41 15.06
N ALA A 67 1.69 15.54 15.11
CA ALA A 67 2.97 15.77 15.79
C ALA A 67 4.00 16.49 14.89
N GLY A 68 3.93 16.31 13.57
CA GLY A 68 4.87 16.92 12.64
C GLY A 68 4.88 16.24 11.26
N PRO A 69 5.97 16.39 10.48
CA PRO A 69 6.12 15.70 9.20
C PRO A 69 6.15 14.18 9.39
N VAL A 70 5.38 13.46 8.57
CA VAL A 70 5.29 12.01 8.64
C VAL A 70 6.10 11.36 7.52
N LYS A 71 7.00 10.44 7.88
CA LYS A 71 7.82 9.69 6.92
C LYS A 71 7.23 8.31 6.70
N ILE A 72 6.65 8.06 5.54
CA ILE A 72 6.06 6.75 5.22
C ILE A 72 7.06 5.97 4.35
N THR A 73 7.41 4.76 4.77
CA THR A 73 8.22 3.83 3.99
C THR A 73 7.31 2.91 3.19
N PHE A 74 7.40 3.05 1.87
CA PHE A 74 6.72 2.23 0.89
C PHE A 74 7.65 1.14 0.34
N GLN A 75 7.10 -0.04 0.12
CA GLN A 75 7.69 -1.11 -0.66
C GLN A 75 7.15 -1.00 -2.08
N ILE A 76 8.06 -0.87 -3.06
CA ILE A 76 7.73 -0.68 -4.47
C ILE A 76 8.02 -1.97 -5.25
N GLN A 77 7.22 -2.22 -6.29
CA GLN A 77 7.52 -3.23 -7.30
C GLN A 77 8.71 -2.71 -8.13
N LEU A 78 9.76 -3.50 -8.32
CA LEU A 78 10.89 -3.15 -9.18
C LEU A 78 10.72 -3.69 -10.62
N GLU A 79 9.84 -4.69 -10.79
CA GLU A 79 9.53 -5.32 -12.07
C GLU A 79 8.11 -4.97 -12.52
N ASP A 80 7.97 -4.64 -13.81
CA ASP A 80 6.68 -4.52 -14.45
C ASP A 80 5.91 -5.85 -14.35
N ASN A 81 4.62 -5.80 -14.01
CA ASN A 81 3.74 -6.96 -13.90
C ASN A 81 3.92 -7.85 -12.65
N THR A 82 4.54 -7.32 -11.59
CA THR A 82 4.50 -7.93 -10.26
C THR A 82 3.43 -7.26 -9.39
N TYR A 83 2.78 -8.05 -8.54
CA TYR A 83 1.77 -7.60 -7.59
C TYR A 83 2.04 -8.16 -6.20
N ALA A 84 1.66 -7.39 -5.18
CA ALA A 84 1.84 -7.81 -3.80
C ALA A 84 0.74 -8.79 -3.38
N CYS A 85 1.13 -9.98 -2.92
CA CYS A 85 0.21 -10.90 -2.30
C CYS A 85 -0.16 -10.43 -0.89
N VAL A 86 -1.46 -10.35 -0.63
CA VAL A 86 -2.04 -9.91 0.63
C VAL A 86 -1.78 -10.87 1.80
N SER A 87 -1.50 -12.15 1.52
CA SER A 87 -1.35 -13.17 2.54
C SER A 87 0.11 -13.46 2.90
N CYS A 88 1.04 -13.25 1.98
CA CYS A 88 2.47 -13.49 2.23
C CYS A 88 3.35 -12.24 2.12
N ASP A 89 2.77 -11.07 1.82
CA ASP A 89 3.46 -9.78 1.62
C ASP A 89 4.64 -9.85 0.62
N LYS A 90 4.63 -10.88 -0.26
CA LYS A 90 5.61 -11.05 -1.33
C LYS A 90 5.09 -10.44 -2.61
N PHE A 91 5.99 -9.85 -3.37
CA PHE A 91 5.71 -9.50 -4.76
C PHE A 91 5.81 -10.77 -5.59
N VAL A 92 4.75 -11.09 -6.30
CA VAL A 92 4.63 -12.26 -7.15
C VAL A 92 4.24 -11.78 -8.55
N HIS A 93 4.65 -12.49 -9.58
CA HIS A 93 4.30 -12.15 -10.95
C HIS A 93 2.79 -12.31 -11.19
N ALA A 94 2.21 -11.51 -12.08
CA ALA A 94 0.78 -11.54 -12.40
C ALA A 94 0.25 -12.94 -12.77
N ASP A 95 1.11 -13.77 -13.37
CA ASP A 95 0.80 -15.15 -13.78
C ASP A 95 0.43 -16.07 -12.60
N GLU A 96 0.93 -15.74 -11.41
CA GLU A 96 0.66 -16.47 -10.17
C GLU A 96 -0.63 -15.98 -9.47
N PHE A 97 -1.35 -15.03 -10.06
CA PHE A 97 -2.64 -14.57 -9.59
C PHE A 97 -3.72 -15.01 -10.58
N ASP A 98 -4.88 -15.42 -10.08
CA ASP A 98 -6.02 -15.67 -10.95
C ASP A 98 -6.52 -14.36 -11.55
N GLY A 99 -7.03 -14.41 -12.78
CA GLY A 99 -7.45 -13.20 -13.53
C GLY A 99 -8.42 -12.33 -12.75
N ASP A 100 -9.35 -12.94 -12.02
CA ASP A 100 -10.31 -12.27 -11.14
C ASP A 100 -9.61 -11.47 -10.02
N GLN A 101 -8.47 -11.96 -9.51
CA GLN A 101 -7.69 -11.26 -8.49
C GLN A 101 -7.08 -9.97 -9.01
N LEU A 102 -6.65 -9.92 -10.29
CA LEU A 102 -6.10 -8.72 -10.90
C LEU A 102 -7.17 -7.63 -11.10
N GLU A 103 -8.43 -8.02 -11.18
CA GLU A 103 -9.58 -7.10 -11.31
C GLU A 103 -10.02 -6.50 -9.95
N LEU A 104 -9.70 -7.15 -8.83
CA LEU A 104 -10.03 -6.67 -7.48
C LEU A 104 -9.22 -5.42 -7.05
N GLY A 105 -8.09 -5.18 -7.72
CA GLY A 105 -7.21 -4.05 -7.49
C GLY A 105 -6.20 -4.22 -6.35
N PRO A 106 -5.26 -3.27 -6.22
CA PRO A 106 -4.09 -3.43 -5.36
C PRO A 106 -4.47 -3.48 -3.88
N GLY A 107 -3.91 -4.47 -3.16
CA GLY A 107 -4.20 -4.72 -1.74
C GLY A 107 -5.18 -5.86 -1.48
N LYS A 108 -5.77 -6.44 -2.54
CA LYS A 108 -6.63 -7.62 -2.45
C LYS A 108 -6.08 -8.86 -3.14
N HIS A 109 -5.02 -8.71 -3.93
CA HIS A 109 -4.46 -9.81 -4.71
C HIS A 109 -3.92 -10.92 -3.81
N MET A 110 -4.34 -12.16 -4.03
CA MET A 110 -3.82 -13.35 -3.37
C MET A 110 -3.18 -14.25 -4.42
N CYS A 111 -1.90 -14.60 -4.24
CA CYS A 111 -1.25 -15.53 -5.17
C CYS A 111 -1.89 -16.91 -5.02
N ARG A 112 -1.84 -17.71 -6.09
CA ARG A 112 -2.35 -19.08 -6.13
C ARG A 112 -1.83 -19.90 -4.96
N GLY A 113 -0.54 -19.81 -4.66
CA GLY A 113 0.04 -20.50 -3.51
C GLY A 113 -0.57 -20.11 -2.15
N CYS A 114 -1.13 -18.92 -1.99
CA CYS A 114 -1.87 -18.58 -0.77
C CYS A 114 -3.38 -18.88 -0.88
N ALA A 115 -3.95 -18.77 -2.09
CA ALA A 115 -5.36 -19.10 -2.35
C ALA A 115 -5.63 -20.60 -2.16
N GLU A 116 -4.77 -21.46 -2.70
CA GLU A 116 -4.87 -22.92 -2.58
C GLU A 116 -4.72 -23.41 -1.12
N PHE A 117 -3.86 -22.77 -0.33
CA PHE A 117 -3.71 -23.09 1.08
C PHE A 117 -4.90 -22.62 1.94
N ALA A 118 -5.63 -21.59 1.50
CA ALA A 118 -6.80 -21.09 2.22
C ALA A 118 -8.05 -21.98 2.01
N ASP A 119 -8.15 -22.70 0.89
CA ASP A 119 -9.26 -23.60 0.56
C ASP A 119 -9.16 -24.98 1.27
N MET A 120 -8.02 -25.27 1.91
CA MET A 120 -7.77 -26.54 2.60
C MET A 120 -8.28 -26.61 4.05
N PHE A 121 -8.92 -25.56 4.57
CA PHE A 121 -9.39 -25.46 5.96
C PHE A 121 -10.85 -25.02 6.09
#